data_AF-A0A8C7MTZ4-F1
#
_entry.id   AF-A0A8C7MTZ4-F1
#
_cell.length_a   1.000
_cell.length_b   1.000
_cell.length_c   1.000
_cell.angle_alpha   90.00
_cell.angle_beta   90.00
_cell.angle_gamma   90.00
#
_symmetry.space_group_name_H-M   'P 1'
#
loop_
_entity.id
_entity.type
_entity.pdbx_description
1 polymer ?
#
loop_
_entity_poly.entity_id
_entity_poly.type
_entity_poly.pdbx_seq_one_letter_code
_entity_poly.pdbx_strand_id
1 'polypeptide(L)'
;MSHGQHYSERFCHQRLPEKPVGMESQHKHLLELLRRTAVHGESNSVLIVGPRGSGKTMLLNCVLRELLEVKDVNKNVLPVHLNGLLQTDDRIALKEITRQLNLENVVGDKVFGSFAENLAFLLEALKKGDRSSSRPVLFILDEFDLFAHHKNQTLLYNLLDVSQSAQAPVAVIGLTCRLDVLELLEKRVKSRFSHRQIHLLSSLSFIQYLDNVRSQLSLPQDFPDTKFYDEWNDSIKVRHFSSYPQLVDVLQRHYNSSKDFRSLHLLLMLALSRVSASKPAIKPTDLLEASRVCMVDSKANILHGLSILELCLIIAMKHLNDIYEGEPFNFQMVHNEFKKFLQRKSHSIHNFDKPVVMKAFEHLQQLELIKSMDSSTAKIQKEYQLMKLLLDHSQIMEALQKYPQCPTDVKQWAMSAFG
;
A
#
# COMPACT_ATOMS: atom_id res chain seq x y z
N MET A 1 26.94 8.36 13.45
CA MET A 1 26.54 7.51 12.30
C MET A 1 25.55 6.40 12.68
N SER A 2 25.33 6.09 13.96
CA SER A 2 24.47 4.99 14.44
C SER A 2 22.96 5.27 14.42
N HIS A 3 22.51 6.51 14.64
CA HIS A 3 21.06 6.82 14.70
C HIS A 3 20.36 6.68 13.35
N GLY A 4 21.00 7.13 12.25
CA GLY A 4 20.44 7.03 10.90
C GLY A 4 20.22 5.59 10.45
N GLN A 5 21.15 4.68 10.79
CA GLN A 5 20.99 3.25 10.54
C GLN A 5 19.83 2.66 11.35
N HIS A 6 19.74 3.01 12.63
CA HIS A 6 18.65 2.55 13.49
C HIS A 6 17.25 2.99 12.97
N TYR A 7 17.09 4.24 12.52
CA TYR A 7 15.82 4.69 11.95
C TYR A 7 15.55 4.11 10.56
N SER A 8 16.57 3.91 9.73
CA SER A 8 16.44 3.23 8.45
C SER A 8 15.97 1.78 8.64
N GLU A 9 16.54 1.05 9.60
CA GLU A 9 16.09 -0.29 9.98
C GLU A 9 14.64 -0.31 10.48
N ARG A 10 14.28 0.68 11.32
CA ARG A 10 12.94 0.77 11.91
C ARG A 10 11.85 1.10 10.88
N PHE A 11 12.08 2.10 10.03
CA PHE A 11 11.04 2.61 9.14
C PHE A 11 11.08 2.01 7.73
N CYS A 12 12.25 1.73 7.18
CA CYS A 12 12.39 1.15 5.84
C CYS A 12 12.37 -0.38 5.87
N HIS A 13 13.15 -0.98 6.77
CA HIS A 13 13.25 -2.44 6.88
C HIS A 13 12.21 -3.07 7.81
N GLN A 14 11.31 -2.26 8.39
CA GLN A 14 10.20 -2.69 9.24
C GLN A 14 10.68 -3.61 10.38
N ARG A 15 11.76 -3.22 11.07
CA ARG A 15 12.28 -3.97 12.20
C ARG A 15 11.16 -4.28 13.20
N LEU A 16 11.06 -5.55 13.57
CA LEU A 16 10.01 -6.03 14.47
C LEU A 16 10.13 -5.34 15.84
N PRO A 17 9.07 -4.65 16.30
CA PRO A 17 9.10 -4.08 17.64
C PRO A 17 9.08 -5.20 18.68
N GLU A 18 9.53 -4.91 19.89
CA GLU A 18 9.50 -5.88 21.00
C GLU A 18 8.07 -6.30 21.35
N LYS A 19 7.12 -5.34 21.30
CA LYS A 19 5.70 -5.59 21.54
C LYS A 19 4.83 -4.92 20.48
N PRO A 20 3.76 -5.58 20.01
CA PRO A 20 2.81 -4.97 19.09
C PRO A 20 1.87 -4.01 19.85
N VAL A 21 2.14 -2.71 19.76
CA VAL A 21 1.34 -1.68 20.42
C VAL A 21 -0.08 -1.65 19.85
N GLY A 22 -1.09 -1.73 20.71
CA GLY A 22 -2.50 -1.64 20.33
C GLY A 22 -3.10 -2.92 19.71
N MET A 23 -2.35 -4.02 19.69
CA MET A 23 -2.82 -5.32 19.13
C MET A 23 -2.63 -6.48 20.12
N GLU A 24 -2.63 -6.20 21.43
CA GLU A 24 -2.28 -7.17 22.46
C GLU A 24 -3.25 -8.36 22.52
N SER A 25 -4.56 -8.10 22.33
CA SER A 25 -5.57 -9.16 22.34
C SER A 25 -5.46 -10.07 21.12
N GLN A 26 -5.25 -9.50 19.93
CA GLN A 26 -5.03 -10.24 18.68
C GLN A 26 -3.72 -11.02 18.73
N HIS A 27 -2.67 -10.41 19.26
CA HIS A 27 -1.38 -11.06 19.47
C HIS A 27 -1.51 -12.28 20.39
N LYS A 28 -2.14 -12.11 21.56
CA LYS A 28 -2.38 -13.21 22.50
C LYS A 28 -3.19 -14.34 21.88
N HIS A 29 -4.25 -14.01 21.15
CA HIS A 29 -5.10 -15.01 20.49
C HIS A 29 -4.34 -15.80 19.41
N LEU A 30 -3.56 -15.11 18.56
CA LEU A 30 -2.75 -15.76 17.53
C LEU A 30 -1.63 -16.61 18.15
N LEU A 31 -0.95 -16.10 19.17
CA LEU A 31 0.09 -16.82 19.90
C LEU A 31 -0.46 -18.09 20.54
N GLU A 32 -1.60 -18.03 21.21
CA GLU A 32 -2.23 -19.20 21.82
C GLU A 32 -2.57 -20.28 20.77
N LEU A 33 -3.15 -19.87 19.63
CA LEU A 33 -3.50 -20.79 18.54
C LEU A 33 -2.26 -21.47 17.97
N LEU A 34 -1.20 -20.70 17.65
CA LEU A 34 0.02 -21.28 17.09
C LEU A 34 0.78 -22.12 18.11
N ARG A 35 0.75 -21.76 19.39
CA ARG A 35 1.34 -22.56 20.47
C ARG A 35 0.66 -23.92 20.59
N ARG A 36 -0.68 -23.97 20.47
CA ARG A 36 -1.42 -25.24 20.48
C ARG A 36 -1.03 -26.13 19.30
N THR A 37 -0.84 -25.55 18.10
CA THR A 37 -0.37 -26.33 16.95
C THR A 37 1.07 -26.81 17.12
N ALA A 38 1.95 -25.95 17.63
CA ALA A 38 3.36 -26.29 17.80
C ALA A 38 3.62 -27.32 18.92
N VAL A 39 2.89 -27.25 20.03
CA VAL A 39 3.14 -28.08 21.23
C VAL A 39 2.20 -29.29 21.30
N HIS A 40 0.91 -29.10 21.01
CA HIS A 40 -0.09 -30.16 21.13
C HIS A 40 -0.37 -30.88 19.80
N GLY A 41 0.21 -30.40 18.70
CA GLY A 41 -0.01 -30.98 17.37
C GLY A 41 -1.43 -30.76 16.82
N GLU A 42 -2.16 -29.79 17.37
CA GLU A 42 -3.50 -29.43 16.89
C GLU A 42 -3.41 -28.76 15.52
N SER A 43 -4.28 -29.17 14.58
CA SER A 43 -4.35 -28.49 13.29
C SER A 43 -5.34 -27.34 13.33
N ASN A 44 -4.92 -26.17 12.84
CA ASN A 44 -5.72 -24.96 12.93
C ASN A 44 -5.67 -24.14 11.63
N SER A 45 -6.76 -23.46 11.31
CA SER A 45 -6.79 -22.45 10.25
C SER A 45 -7.18 -21.10 10.83
N VAL A 46 -6.54 -20.02 10.41
CA VAL A 46 -6.84 -18.67 10.86
C VAL A 46 -6.63 -17.68 9.74
N LEU A 47 -7.49 -16.66 9.67
CA LEU A 47 -7.38 -15.59 8.70
C LEU A 47 -7.21 -14.26 9.41
N ILE A 48 -6.11 -13.56 9.15
CA ILE A 48 -5.86 -12.22 9.67
C ILE A 48 -6.29 -11.21 8.60
N VAL A 49 -7.32 -10.44 8.94
CA VAL A 49 -8.00 -9.53 8.02
C VAL A 49 -7.83 -8.10 8.51
N GLY A 50 -7.38 -7.20 7.65
CA GLY A 50 -7.29 -5.79 7.98
C GLY A 50 -6.73 -4.96 6.83
N PRO A 51 -6.88 -3.62 6.84
CA PRO A 51 -6.43 -2.78 5.74
C PRO A 51 -4.92 -2.90 5.49
N ARG A 52 -4.48 -2.45 4.31
CA ARG A 52 -3.04 -2.38 4.01
C ARG A 52 -2.36 -1.42 5.00
N GLY A 53 -1.16 -1.78 5.46
CA GLY A 53 -0.43 -0.98 6.45
C GLY A 53 -0.91 -1.12 7.90
N SER A 54 -1.87 -2.01 8.19
CA SER A 54 -2.36 -2.25 9.57
C SER A 54 -1.47 -3.15 10.44
N GLY A 55 -0.30 -3.58 9.95
CA GLY A 55 0.63 -4.40 10.75
C GLY A 55 0.33 -5.91 10.78
N LYS A 56 -0.46 -6.45 9.85
CA LYS A 56 -0.72 -7.91 9.73
C LYS A 56 0.54 -8.78 9.78
N THR A 57 1.48 -8.51 8.88
CA THR A 57 2.76 -9.26 8.79
C THR A 57 3.63 -9.03 10.01
N MET A 58 3.62 -7.81 10.57
CA MET A 58 4.33 -7.50 11.83
C MET A 58 3.80 -8.32 12.99
N LEU A 59 2.47 -8.39 13.15
CA LEU A 59 1.83 -9.19 14.20
C LEU A 59 2.24 -10.66 14.11
N LEU A 60 2.15 -11.24 12.91
CA LEU A 60 2.53 -12.62 12.67
C LEU A 60 4.01 -12.86 13.00
N ASN A 61 4.90 -12.00 12.51
CA ASN A 61 6.33 -12.14 12.75
C ASN A 61 6.72 -11.96 14.23
N CYS A 62 6.05 -11.08 14.98
CA CYS A 62 6.22 -10.97 16.43
C CYS A 62 5.83 -12.28 17.14
N VAL A 63 4.68 -12.86 16.77
CA VAL A 63 4.23 -14.14 17.34
C VAL A 63 5.19 -15.27 16.97
N LEU A 64 5.66 -15.35 15.72
CA LEU A 64 6.62 -16.36 15.29
C LEU A 64 7.94 -16.23 16.05
N ARG A 65 8.43 -15.01 16.28
CA ARG A 65 9.64 -14.78 17.07
C ARG A 65 9.49 -15.33 18.50
N GLU A 66 8.42 -14.98 19.20
CA GLU A 66 8.15 -15.48 20.57
C GLU A 66 7.96 -17.01 20.59
N LEU A 67 7.32 -17.57 19.55
CA LEU A 67 7.13 -19.01 19.43
C LEU A 67 8.45 -19.77 19.19
N LEU A 68 9.38 -19.19 18.43
CA LEU A 68 10.70 -19.76 18.15
C LEU A 68 11.71 -19.59 19.30
N GLU A 69 11.44 -18.71 20.27
CA GLU A 69 12.23 -18.63 21.51
C GLU A 69 12.08 -19.89 22.38
N VAL A 70 10.98 -20.63 22.23
CA VAL A 70 10.76 -21.91 22.89
C VAL A 70 11.63 -22.98 22.21
N LYS A 71 12.65 -23.48 22.93
CA LYS A 71 13.68 -24.41 22.41
C LYS A 71 13.11 -25.67 21.74
N ASP A 72 12.05 -26.24 22.31
CA ASP A 72 11.40 -27.45 21.78
C ASP A 72 10.65 -27.18 20.47
N VAL A 73 10.20 -25.94 20.27
CA VAL A 73 9.41 -25.52 19.11
C VAL A 73 10.32 -25.17 17.93
N ASN A 74 11.43 -24.48 18.18
CA ASN A 74 12.38 -24.04 17.14
C ASN A 74 12.93 -25.20 16.30
N LYS A 75 13.22 -26.34 16.93
CA LYS A 75 13.76 -27.51 16.21
C LYS A 75 12.69 -28.26 15.42
N ASN A 76 11.44 -28.19 15.85
CA ASN A 76 10.38 -29.06 15.35
C ASN A 76 9.46 -28.37 14.33
N VAL A 77 9.20 -27.07 14.47
CA VAL A 77 8.32 -26.31 13.56
C VAL A 77 9.01 -25.98 12.25
N LEU A 78 8.28 -26.17 11.14
CA LEU A 78 8.68 -25.76 9.80
C LEU A 78 7.74 -24.67 9.28
N PRO A 79 8.16 -23.40 9.22
CA PRO A 79 7.39 -22.35 8.56
C PRO A 79 7.53 -22.45 7.04
N VAL A 80 6.41 -22.35 6.33
CA VAL A 80 6.34 -22.28 4.87
C VAL A 80 5.63 -20.99 4.48
N HIS A 81 6.34 -20.09 3.82
CA HIS A 81 5.85 -18.79 3.39
C HIS A 81 5.49 -18.81 1.90
N LEU A 82 4.24 -18.54 1.58
CA LEU A 82 3.74 -18.37 0.22
C LEU A 82 3.12 -16.98 0.10
N ASN A 83 3.29 -16.35 -1.05
CA ASN A 83 2.78 -15.04 -1.38
C ASN A 83 2.05 -15.11 -2.73
N GLY A 84 0.77 -14.72 -2.74
CA GLY A 84 -0.08 -14.78 -3.93
C GLY A 84 0.41 -13.94 -5.12
N LEU A 85 1.31 -12.98 -4.89
CA LEU A 85 1.97 -12.22 -5.96
C LEU A 85 3.11 -13.01 -6.64
N LEU A 86 3.78 -13.90 -5.89
CA LEU A 86 4.90 -14.69 -6.41
C LEU A 86 4.40 -16.03 -6.98
N GLN A 87 3.51 -16.70 -6.26
CA GLN A 87 2.95 -17.98 -6.67
C GLN A 87 1.57 -17.79 -7.30
N THR A 88 1.57 -17.42 -8.59
CA THR A 88 0.35 -17.17 -9.39
C THR A 88 -0.40 -18.43 -9.82
N ASP A 89 0.19 -19.62 -9.60
CA ASP A 89 -0.40 -20.92 -9.94
C ASP A 89 -0.09 -21.93 -8.82
N ASP A 90 -1.03 -22.85 -8.59
CA ASP A 90 -0.95 -23.91 -7.59
C ASP A 90 0.28 -24.80 -7.81
N ARG A 91 0.71 -24.99 -9.06
CA ARG A 91 1.93 -25.75 -9.40
C ARG A 91 3.20 -25.07 -8.89
N ILE A 92 3.27 -23.74 -8.99
CA ILE A 92 4.42 -22.95 -8.51
C ILE A 92 4.41 -22.97 -6.98
N ALA A 93 3.24 -22.82 -6.37
CA ALA A 93 3.08 -22.94 -4.92
C ALA A 93 3.56 -24.30 -4.41
N LEU A 94 3.20 -25.40 -5.07
CA LEU A 94 3.63 -26.73 -4.67
C LEU A 94 5.14 -26.93 -4.76
N LYS A 95 5.79 -26.46 -5.84
CA LYS A 95 7.25 -26.49 -5.95
C LYS A 95 7.91 -25.71 -4.83
N GLU A 96 7.37 -24.53 -4.49
CA GLU A 96 7.90 -23.69 -3.43
C GLU A 96 7.72 -24.33 -2.04
N ILE A 97 6.59 -25.01 -1.80
CA ILE A 97 6.38 -25.82 -0.59
C ILE A 97 7.46 -26.90 -0.49
N THR A 98 7.67 -27.68 -1.56
CA THR A 98 8.70 -28.75 -1.59
C THR A 98 10.10 -28.19 -1.31
N ARG A 99 10.43 -27.04 -1.89
CA ARG A 99 11.70 -26.34 -1.70
C ARG A 99 11.89 -25.91 -0.25
N GLN A 100 10.91 -25.22 0.34
CA GLN A 100 11.01 -24.72 1.72
C GLN A 100 11.02 -25.84 2.77
N LEU A 101 10.41 -26.98 2.47
CA LEU A 101 10.47 -28.16 3.33
C LEU A 101 11.77 -28.98 3.18
N ASN A 102 12.67 -28.59 2.26
CA ASN A 102 13.89 -29.32 1.90
C ASN A 102 13.64 -30.77 1.47
N LEU A 103 12.52 -31.02 0.79
CA LEU A 103 12.11 -32.35 0.31
C LEU A 103 12.39 -32.57 -1.17
N GLU A 104 13.12 -31.67 -1.83
CA GLU A 104 13.44 -31.78 -3.27
C GLU A 104 14.15 -33.10 -3.62
N ASN A 105 15.11 -33.50 -2.78
CA ASN A 105 15.85 -34.76 -2.95
C ASN A 105 14.99 -36.01 -2.69
N VAL A 106 13.92 -35.88 -1.90
CA VAL A 106 13.01 -36.99 -1.56
C VAL A 106 11.94 -37.17 -2.64
N VAL A 107 11.55 -36.07 -3.28
CA VAL A 107 10.62 -36.06 -4.40
C VAL A 107 11.31 -36.51 -5.69
N GLY A 108 12.53 -36.03 -5.97
CA GLY A 108 13.32 -36.45 -7.15
C GLY A 108 12.51 -36.43 -8.45
N ASP A 109 12.56 -37.52 -9.22
CA ASP A 109 11.83 -37.73 -10.47
C ASP A 109 10.42 -38.35 -10.28
N LYS A 110 9.89 -38.41 -9.06
CA LYS A 110 8.56 -39.00 -8.83
C LYS A 110 7.47 -38.16 -9.47
N VAL A 111 6.72 -38.78 -10.39
CA VAL A 111 5.53 -38.19 -11.00
C VAL A 111 4.32 -38.53 -10.14
N PHE A 112 3.70 -37.51 -9.55
CA PHE A 112 2.44 -37.67 -8.82
C PHE A 112 1.25 -37.47 -9.76
N GLY A 113 0.21 -38.30 -9.61
CA GLY A 113 -0.99 -38.23 -10.47
C GLY A 113 -1.89 -37.04 -10.13
N SER A 114 -1.92 -36.65 -8.84
CA SER A 114 -2.73 -35.54 -8.36
C SER A 114 -1.96 -34.59 -7.43
N PHE A 115 -2.46 -33.36 -7.31
CA PHE A 115 -1.95 -32.37 -6.36
C PHE A 115 -2.04 -32.88 -4.91
N ALA A 116 -3.16 -33.53 -4.58
CA ALA A 116 -3.42 -34.06 -3.24
C ALA A 116 -2.42 -35.16 -2.86
N GLU A 117 -2.08 -36.07 -3.78
CA GLU A 117 -1.06 -37.10 -3.57
C GLU A 117 0.31 -36.50 -3.29
N ASN A 118 0.72 -35.49 -4.05
CA ASN A 118 2.01 -34.84 -3.85
C ASN A 118 2.07 -34.15 -2.47
N LEU A 119 1.03 -33.40 -2.11
CA LEU A 119 0.96 -32.76 -0.79
C LEU A 119 0.92 -33.79 0.35
N ALA A 120 0.14 -34.86 0.20
CA ALA A 120 0.06 -35.93 1.18
C ALA A 120 1.43 -36.62 1.35
N PHE A 121 2.13 -36.91 0.25
CA PHE A 121 3.48 -37.48 0.28
C PHE A 121 4.48 -36.57 1.00
N LEU A 122 4.45 -35.25 0.73
CA LEU A 122 5.31 -34.28 1.41
C LEU A 122 5.04 -34.25 2.93
N LEU A 123 3.77 -34.28 3.32
CA LEU A 123 3.37 -34.27 4.73
C LEU A 123 3.66 -35.60 5.43
N GLU A 124 3.53 -36.72 4.73
CA GLU A 124 3.87 -38.06 5.24
C GLU A 124 5.38 -38.19 5.49
N ALA A 125 6.22 -37.63 4.62
CA ALA A 125 7.66 -37.55 4.84
C ALA A 125 8.04 -36.77 6.12
N LEU A 126 7.14 -35.93 6.64
CA LEU A 126 7.31 -35.16 7.88
C LEU A 126 6.73 -35.85 9.12
N LYS A 127 5.97 -36.95 8.95
CA LYS A 127 5.45 -37.76 10.06
C LYS A 127 6.51 -38.74 10.53
N LYS A 128 6.89 -38.67 11.81
CA LYS A 128 7.73 -39.67 12.47
C LYS A 128 6.89 -40.56 13.38
N GLY A 129 6.01 -41.38 12.80
CA GLY A 129 5.25 -42.42 13.51
C GLY A 129 4.14 -41.91 14.45
N ASP A 130 4.47 -41.08 15.45
CA ASP A 130 3.53 -40.57 16.46
C ASP A 130 3.17 -39.07 16.24
N ARG A 131 1.99 -38.65 16.68
CA ARG A 131 1.50 -37.25 16.50
C ARG A 131 2.37 -36.24 17.26
N SER A 132 2.94 -36.65 18.39
CA SER A 132 3.80 -35.85 19.26
C SER A 132 5.25 -35.71 18.75
N SER A 133 5.70 -36.63 17.89
CA SER A 133 7.03 -36.63 17.27
C SER A 133 7.05 -36.11 15.83
N SER A 134 5.87 -35.84 15.27
CA SER A 134 5.69 -35.25 13.94
C SER A 134 6.11 -33.78 13.93
N ARG A 135 6.75 -33.32 12.85
CA ARG A 135 7.17 -31.92 12.72
C ARG A 135 5.97 -31.05 12.29
N PRO A 136 5.47 -30.12 13.13
CA PRO A 136 4.38 -29.23 12.74
C PRO A 136 4.78 -28.29 11.60
N VAL A 137 3.89 -28.11 10.63
CA VAL A 137 4.10 -27.21 9.49
C VAL A 137 3.18 -26.00 9.61
N LEU A 138 3.76 -24.79 9.54
CA LEU A 138 3.00 -23.54 9.55
C LEU A 138 2.98 -22.94 8.14
N PHE A 139 1.86 -23.06 7.43
CA PHE A 139 1.67 -22.41 6.14
C PHE A 139 1.20 -20.97 6.34
N ILE A 140 1.99 -20.03 5.85
CA ILE A 140 1.72 -18.60 5.87
C ILE A 140 1.41 -18.18 4.44
N LEU A 141 0.18 -17.73 4.20
CA LEU A 141 -0.32 -17.33 2.90
C LEU A 141 -0.53 -15.81 2.87
N ASP A 142 0.47 -15.08 2.36
CA ASP A 142 0.38 -13.64 2.09
C ASP A 142 -0.46 -13.36 0.84
N GLU A 143 -1.23 -12.25 0.87
CA GLU A 143 -2.21 -11.90 -0.17
C GLU A 143 -3.15 -13.09 -0.47
N PHE A 144 -3.76 -13.62 0.60
CA PHE A 144 -4.60 -14.83 0.57
C PHE A 144 -5.72 -14.78 -0.49
N ASP A 145 -6.29 -13.60 -0.73
CA ASP A 145 -7.34 -13.40 -1.72
C ASP A 145 -6.88 -13.73 -3.15
N LEU A 146 -5.59 -13.61 -3.48
CA LEU A 146 -5.08 -14.01 -4.80
C LEU A 146 -5.12 -15.54 -4.97
N PHE A 147 -4.80 -16.31 -3.92
CA PHE A 147 -4.95 -17.77 -3.94
C PHE A 147 -6.41 -18.21 -4.13
N ALA A 148 -7.37 -17.41 -3.67
CA ALA A 148 -8.80 -17.69 -3.90
C ALA A 148 -9.21 -17.52 -5.37
N HIS A 149 -8.44 -16.79 -6.19
CA HIS A 149 -8.69 -16.65 -7.63
C HIS A 149 -8.05 -17.77 -8.47
N HIS A 150 -7.28 -18.66 -7.86
CA HIS A 150 -6.70 -19.81 -8.58
C HIS A 150 -7.80 -20.75 -9.08
N LYS A 151 -7.53 -21.42 -10.20
CA LYS A 151 -8.48 -22.35 -10.82
C LYS A 151 -8.84 -23.47 -9.83
N ASN A 152 -10.14 -23.60 -9.53
CA ASN A 152 -10.68 -24.60 -8.61
C ASN A 152 -10.10 -24.54 -7.18
N GLN A 153 -9.39 -23.48 -6.79
CA GLN A 153 -8.82 -23.30 -5.44
C GLN A 153 -8.12 -24.55 -4.89
N THR A 154 -7.34 -25.25 -5.73
CA THR A 154 -6.85 -26.59 -5.41
C THR A 154 -5.91 -26.58 -4.22
N LEU A 155 -4.99 -25.61 -4.15
CA LEU A 155 -4.09 -25.44 -3.00
C LEU A 155 -4.87 -25.21 -1.70
N LEU A 156 -5.81 -24.26 -1.70
CA LEU A 156 -6.61 -23.91 -0.51
C LEU A 156 -7.47 -25.07 -0.04
N TYR A 157 -8.13 -25.77 -0.97
CA TYR A 157 -8.91 -26.96 -0.66
C TYR A 157 -8.06 -28.00 0.07
N ASN A 158 -6.90 -28.36 -0.49
CA ASN A 158 -6.07 -29.42 0.07
C ASN A 158 -5.43 -29.02 1.40
N LEU A 159 -4.94 -27.78 1.55
CA LEU A 159 -4.39 -27.31 2.84
C LEU A 159 -5.43 -27.29 3.95
N LEU A 160 -6.66 -26.84 3.66
CA LEU A 160 -7.74 -26.79 4.64
C LEU A 160 -8.32 -28.17 4.94
N ASP A 161 -8.39 -29.07 3.96
CA ASP A 161 -8.79 -30.47 4.15
C ASP A 161 -7.80 -31.23 5.04
N VAL A 162 -6.50 -31.03 4.84
CA VAL A 162 -5.45 -31.55 5.72
C VAL A 162 -5.58 -30.98 7.13
N SER A 163 -5.81 -29.66 7.26
CA SER A 163 -5.99 -29.03 8.56
C SER A 163 -7.24 -29.55 9.29
N GLN A 164 -8.31 -29.91 8.57
CA GLN A 164 -9.55 -30.42 9.19
C GLN A 164 -9.46 -31.91 9.54
N SER A 165 -8.85 -32.72 8.67
CA SER A 165 -8.70 -34.16 8.86
C SER A 165 -7.68 -34.53 9.95
N ALA A 166 -6.90 -33.56 10.45
CA ALA A 166 -5.90 -33.72 11.51
C ALA A 166 -4.93 -34.89 11.26
N GLN A 167 -4.63 -35.15 9.99
CA GLN A 167 -3.72 -36.21 9.58
C GLN A 167 -2.27 -35.87 9.95
N ALA A 168 -1.88 -34.61 9.82
CA ALA A 168 -0.58 -34.05 10.18
C ALA A 168 -0.79 -32.74 10.94
N PRO A 169 0.09 -32.37 11.90
CA PRO A 169 -0.02 -31.11 12.62
C PRO A 169 0.27 -29.93 11.69
N VAL A 170 -0.78 -29.27 11.20
CA VAL A 170 -0.68 -28.18 10.23
C VAL A 170 -1.43 -26.94 10.72
N ALA A 171 -0.79 -25.76 10.64
CA ALA A 171 -1.48 -24.48 10.76
C ALA A 171 -1.54 -23.77 9.41
N VAL A 172 -2.72 -23.29 9.02
CA VAL A 172 -2.90 -22.46 7.82
C VAL A 172 -3.25 -21.03 8.25
N ILE A 173 -2.36 -20.09 7.98
CA ILE A 173 -2.47 -18.69 8.38
C ILE A 173 -2.59 -17.85 7.11
N GLY A 174 -3.77 -17.32 6.83
CA GLY A 174 -3.98 -16.40 5.71
C GLY A 174 -3.86 -14.94 6.13
N LEU A 175 -3.21 -14.12 5.32
CA LEU A 175 -3.13 -12.68 5.46
C LEU A 175 -3.82 -12.02 4.27
N THR A 176 -4.84 -11.18 4.52
CA THR A 176 -5.56 -10.47 3.45
C THR A 176 -5.99 -9.07 3.88
N CYS A 177 -6.19 -8.19 2.90
CA CYS A 177 -6.86 -6.91 3.12
C CYS A 177 -8.35 -6.88 2.76
N ARG A 178 -8.88 -7.95 2.17
CA ARG A 178 -10.29 -8.04 1.78
C ARG A 178 -11.16 -8.52 2.94
N LEU A 179 -12.23 -7.77 3.23
CA LEU A 179 -13.22 -8.15 4.24
C LEU A 179 -14.16 -9.27 3.74
N ASP A 180 -14.43 -9.28 2.44
CA ASP A 180 -15.30 -10.21 1.72
C ASP A 180 -14.59 -11.51 1.29
N VAL A 181 -13.37 -11.75 1.77
CA VAL A 181 -12.54 -12.91 1.42
C VAL A 181 -13.25 -14.26 1.58
N LEU A 182 -14.18 -14.41 2.54
CA LEU A 182 -14.93 -15.65 2.72
C LEU A 182 -16.01 -15.89 1.65
N GLU A 183 -16.35 -14.88 0.86
CA GLU A 183 -17.27 -14.99 -0.27
C GLU A 183 -16.55 -15.42 -1.54
N LEU A 184 -15.25 -15.15 -1.63
CA LEU A 184 -14.40 -15.64 -2.71
C LEU A 184 -14.19 -17.16 -2.65
N LEU A 185 -14.28 -17.75 -1.46
CA LEU A 185 -14.07 -19.19 -1.27
C LEU A 185 -15.25 -19.99 -1.81
N GLU A 186 -14.95 -21.03 -2.61
CA GLU A 186 -15.95 -22.00 -3.03
C GLU A 186 -16.59 -22.68 -1.81
N LYS A 187 -17.87 -23.08 -1.92
CA LYS A 187 -18.62 -23.72 -0.81
C LYS A 187 -17.85 -24.88 -0.15
N ARG A 188 -17.19 -25.72 -0.95
CA ARG A 188 -16.41 -26.87 -0.48
C ARG A 188 -15.13 -26.50 0.28
N VAL A 189 -14.54 -25.35 -0.01
CA VAL A 189 -13.34 -24.82 0.66
C VAL A 189 -13.76 -24.09 1.93
N LYS A 190 -14.78 -23.24 1.83
CA LYS A 190 -15.37 -22.50 2.95
C LYS A 190 -15.82 -23.43 4.07
N SER A 191 -16.46 -24.55 3.74
CA SER A 191 -16.91 -25.55 4.72
C SER A 191 -15.77 -26.19 5.54
N ARG A 192 -14.53 -26.18 5.02
CA ARG A 192 -13.34 -26.78 5.67
C ARG A 192 -12.55 -25.76 6.48
N PHE A 193 -12.83 -24.48 6.30
CA PHE A 193 -12.22 -23.42 7.07
C PHE A 193 -12.84 -23.36 8.47
N SER A 194 -12.01 -23.16 9.51
CA SER A 194 -12.48 -23.14 10.90
C SER A 194 -13.28 -21.88 11.29
N HIS A 195 -13.54 -20.98 10.34
CA HIS A 195 -14.22 -19.69 10.51
C HIS A 195 -13.58 -18.74 11.53
N ARG A 196 -12.31 -18.95 11.88
CA ARG A 196 -11.56 -18.07 12.80
C ARG A 196 -10.96 -16.88 12.05
N GLN A 197 -11.47 -15.68 12.34
CA GLN A 197 -10.95 -14.43 11.78
C GLN A 197 -10.39 -13.53 12.88
N ILE A 198 -9.20 -12.99 12.65
CA ILE A 198 -8.59 -11.98 13.49
C ILE A 198 -8.64 -10.66 12.73
N HIS A 199 -9.48 -9.73 13.19
CA HIS A 199 -9.59 -8.42 12.56
C HIS A 199 -8.58 -7.43 13.15
N LEU A 200 -7.74 -6.86 12.29
CA LEU A 200 -6.82 -5.77 12.62
C LEU A 200 -7.35 -4.46 12.07
N LEU A 201 -8.35 -3.91 12.75
CA LEU A 201 -8.89 -2.59 12.45
C LEU A 201 -8.17 -1.54 13.30
N SER A 202 -7.73 -0.45 12.67
CA SER A 202 -7.07 0.65 13.38
C SER A 202 -8.11 1.39 14.23
N SER A 203 -8.08 1.18 15.54
CA SER A 203 -8.94 1.85 16.52
C SER A 203 -8.21 2.97 17.27
N LEU A 204 -7.02 3.38 16.81
CA LEU A 204 -6.19 4.37 17.48
C LEU A 204 -6.93 5.70 17.59
N SER A 205 -7.00 6.24 18.80
CA SER A 205 -7.41 7.63 19.03
C SER A 205 -6.32 8.59 18.57
N PHE A 206 -6.66 9.86 18.36
CA PHE A 206 -5.65 10.86 17.99
C PHE A 206 -4.55 11.00 19.05
N ILE A 207 -4.91 10.89 20.34
CA ILE A 207 -3.95 10.93 21.45
C ILE A 207 -2.97 9.75 21.35
N GLN A 208 -3.49 8.54 21.13
CA GLN A 208 -2.66 7.34 20.94
C GLN A 208 -1.80 7.44 19.66
N TYR A 209 -2.30 8.08 18.61
CA TYR A 209 -1.53 8.34 17.41
C TYR A 209 -0.34 9.27 17.68
N LEU A 210 -0.52 10.34 18.47
CA LEU A 210 0.57 11.22 18.90
C LEU A 210 1.60 10.48 19.76
N ASP A 211 1.14 9.60 20.65
CA ASP A 211 2.03 8.77 21.46
C ASP A 211 2.84 7.78 20.60
N ASN A 212 2.24 7.25 19.54
CA ASN A 212 2.94 6.44 18.55
C ASN A 212 3.97 7.24 17.76
N VAL A 213 3.66 8.46 17.32
CA VAL A 213 4.65 9.36 16.68
C VAL A 213 5.88 9.53 17.57
N ARG A 214 5.65 9.78 18.87
CA ARG A 214 6.72 9.96 19.86
C ARG A 214 7.53 8.69 20.04
N SER A 215 6.88 7.55 20.30
CA SER A 215 7.57 6.28 20.54
C SER A 215 8.40 5.85 19.33
N GLN A 216 7.93 6.11 18.12
CA GLN A 216 8.65 5.83 16.88
C GLN A 216 9.88 6.73 16.70
N LEU A 217 9.78 8.01 17.04
CA LEU A 217 10.90 8.96 17.00
C LEU A 217 11.89 8.82 18.17
N SER A 218 11.49 8.21 19.29
CA SER A 218 12.39 7.99 20.43
C SER A 218 13.44 6.91 20.16
N LEU A 219 14.64 7.11 20.71
CA LEU A 219 15.71 6.12 20.69
C LEU A 219 15.46 5.03 21.76
N PRO A 220 15.90 3.78 21.52
CA PRO A 220 15.80 2.69 22.49
C PRO A 220 16.77 2.93 23.67
N GLN A 221 16.48 2.33 24.82
CA GLN A 221 17.31 2.47 26.03
C GLN A 221 18.72 1.89 25.87
N ASP A 222 18.88 0.86 25.02
CA ASP A 222 20.16 0.21 24.72
C ASP A 222 21.07 1.03 23.79
N PHE A 223 20.80 2.33 23.63
CA PHE A 223 21.58 3.20 22.76
C PHE A 223 22.96 3.50 23.37
N PRO A 224 24.08 3.33 22.63
CA PRO A 224 25.43 3.36 23.21
C PRO A 224 25.86 4.73 23.77
N ASP A 225 25.35 5.84 23.24
CA ASP A 225 25.63 7.19 23.75
C ASP A 225 24.47 7.68 24.60
N THR A 226 24.63 7.61 25.93
CA THR A 226 23.59 7.99 26.90
C THR A 226 23.30 9.48 26.90
N LYS A 227 24.31 10.34 26.69
CA LYS A 227 24.12 11.79 26.65
C LYS A 227 23.29 12.20 25.44
N PHE A 228 23.64 11.66 24.26
CA PHE A 228 22.85 11.90 23.06
C PHE A 228 21.43 11.32 23.18
N TYR A 229 21.30 10.14 23.78
CA TYR A 229 20.00 9.51 24.03
C TYR A 229 19.09 10.44 24.85
N ASP A 230 19.60 11.00 25.95
CA ASP A 230 18.84 11.91 26.81
C ASP A 230 18.48 13.21 26.06
N GLU A 231 19.46 13.85 25.41
CA GLU A 231 19.24 15.08 24.63
C GLU A 231 18.23 14.90 23.49
N TRP A 232 18.32 13.78 22.76
CA TRP A 232 17.41 13.46 21.67
C TRP A 232 16.00 13.20 22.19
N ASN A 233 15.84 12.30 23.16
CA ASN A 233 14.52 11.96 23.68
C ASN A 233 13.87 13.15 24.39
N ASP A 234 14.64 14.02 25.05
CA ASP A 234 14.15 15.28 25.62
C ASP A 234 13.65 16.24 24.54
N SER A 235 14.32 16.31 23.39
CA SER A 235 13.85 17.09 22.24
C SER A 235 12.51 16.59 21.68
N ILE A 236 12.22 15.28 21.82
CA ILE A 236 10.99 14.63 21.38
C ILE A 236 9.84 14.74 22.41
N LYS A 237 10.15 14.96 23.70
CA LYS A 237 9.15 15.02 24.78
C LYS A 237 8.10 16.11 24.55
N VAL A 238 6.90 15.82 25.08
CA VAL A 238 5.60 16.51 24.93
C VAL A 238 5.66 18.05 24.88
N ARG A 239 6.54 18.69 25.65
CA ARG A 239 6.63 20.15 25.73
C ARG A 239 7.03 20.82 24.41
N HIS A 240 7.73 20.14 23.52
CA HIS A 240 8.09 20.72 22.21
C HIS A 240 7.05 20.48 21.12
N PHE A 241 6.19 19.47 21.21
CA PHE A 241 5.20 19.18 20.15
C PHE A 241 3.83 19.82 20.43
N SER A 242 3.39 19.80 21.69
CA SER A 242 2.09 20.39 22.08
C SER A 242 2.11 21.92 22.09
N SER A 243 3.29 22.55 22.08
CA SER A 243 3.44 24.01 22.03
C SER A 243 3.33 24.60 20.62
N TYR A 244 3.25 23.79 19.56
CA TYR A 244 3.10 24.26 18.17
C TYR A 244 1.75 23.82 17.58
N PRO A 245 0.71 24.67 17.62
CA PRO A 245 -0.61 24.36 17.08
C PRO A 245 -0.56 23.87 15.63
N GLN A 246 0.25 24.51 14.79
CA GLN A 246 0.40 24.15 13.37
C GLN A 246 0.86 22.71 13.15
N LEU A 247 1.71 22.18 14.04
CA LEU A 247 2.20 20.81 13.95
C LEU A 247 1.11 19.82 14.34
N VAL A 248 0.34 20.13 15.40
CA VAL A 248 -0.81 19.33 15.81
C VAL A 248 -1.86 19.30 14.69
N ASP A 249 -2.13 20.44 14.04
CA ASP A 249 -3.05 20.53 12.90
C ASP A 249 -2.57 19.69 11.71
N VAL A 250 -1.26 19.68 11.43
CA VAL A 250 -0.68 18.81 10.41
C VAL A 250 -0.87 17.33 10.76
N LEU A 251 -0.50 16.92 11.97
CA LEU A 251 -0.64 15.53 12.41
C LEU A 251 -2.10 15.09 12.45
N GLN A 252 -3.02 15.98 12.84
CA GLN A 252 -4.46 15.74 12.79
C GLN A 252 -4.95 15.54 11.35
N ARG A 253 -4.47 16.34 10.40
CA ARG A 253 -4.78 16.14 8.97
C ARG A 253 -4.29 14.77 8.48
N HIS A 254 -3.05 14.39 8.79
CA HIS A 254 -2.53 13.05 8.44
C HIS A 254 -3.37 11.94 9.08
N TYR A 255 -3.71 12.06 10.36
CA TYR A 255 -4.57 11.10 11.08
C TYR A 255 -5.98 10.99 10.49
N ASN A 256 -6.57 12.10 10.06
CA ASN A 256 -7.88 12.13 9.41
C ASN A 256 -7.84 11.50 8.01
N SER A 257 -6.73 11.67 7.28
CA SER A 257 -6.53 11.08 5.96
C SER A 257 -6.24 9.58 6.02
N SER A 258 -5.36 9.14 6.92
CA SER A 258 -5.03 7.74 7.11
C SER A 258 -4.58 7.42 8.54
N LYS A 259 -5.00 6.25 9.02
CA LYS A 259 -4.63 5.70 10.34
C LYS A 259 -3.69 4.51 10.23
N ASP A 260 -3.01 4.35 9.09
CA ASP A 260 -2.06 3.28 8.87
C ASP A 260 -0.65 3.68 9.33
N PHE A 261 0.12 2.70 9.81
CA PHE A 261 1.47 2.95 10.32
C PHE A 261 2.45 3.31 9.19
N ARG A 262 2.18 2.88 7.96
CA ARG A 262 3.09 3.07 6.83
C ARG A 262 3.11 4.52 6.36
N SER A 263 1.96 5.18 6.25
CA SER A 263 1.91 6.62 5.94
C SER A 263 2.60 7.45 7.03
N LEU A 264 2.42 7.07 8.30
CA LEU A 264 3.14 7.70 9.41
C LEU A 264 4.66 7.52 9.25
N HIS A 265 5.15 6.30 9.02
CA HIS A 265 6.58 6.04 8.83
C HIS A 265 7.17 6.83 7.65
N LEU A 266 6.42 6.98 6.55
CA LEU A 266 6.83 7.81 5.42
C LEU A 266 7.02 9.28 5.83
N LEU A 267 6.05 9.86 6.56
CA LEU A 267 6.15 11.22 7.08
C LEU A 267 7.37 11.40 7.99
N LEU A 268 7.57 10.48 8.93
CA LEU A 268 8.70 10.53 9.87
C LEU A 268 10.04 10.37 9.17
N MET A 269 10.12 9.49 8.17
CA MET A 269 11.32 9.31 7.36
C MET A 269 11.68 10.56 6.56
N LEU A 270 10.70 11.23 5.97
CA LEU A 270 10.92 12.48 5.23
C LEU A 270 11.30 13.66 6.15
N ALA A 271 10.86 13.64 7.41
CA ALA A 271 11.34 14.59 8.41
C ALA A 271 12.78 14.28 8.84
N LEU A 272 13.09 12.99 9.08
CA LEU A 272 14.40 12.53 9.50
C LEU A 272 15.49 12.70 8.42
N SER A 273 15.15 12.62 7.14
CA SER A 273 16.10 12.84 6.05
C SER A 273 16.70 14.25 6.03
N ARG A 274 16.09 15.20 6.76
CA ARG A 274 16.56 16.58 6.93
C ARG A 274 17.51 16.76 8.12
N VAL A 275 17.60 15.76 9.00
CA VAL A 275 18.55 15.72 10.11
C VAL A 275 19.93 15.37 9.56
N SER A 276 20.94 16.16 9.93
CA SER A 276 22.32 16.01 9.44
C SER A 276 23.31 16.39 10.52
N ALA A 277 24.61 16.18 10.29
CA ALA A 277 25.65 16.54 11.26
C ALA A 277 25.61 18.04 11.65
N SER A 278 25.16 18.91 10.74
CA SER A 278 25.01 20.36 11.00
C SER A 278 23.69 20.73 11.69
N LYS A 279 22.69 19.84 11.66
CA LYS A 279 21.37 19.99 12.27
C LYS A 279 20.99 18.68 12.97
N PRO A 280 21.50 18.42 14.19
CA PRO A 280 21.43 17.11 14.82
C PRO A 280 20.08 16.79 15.48
N ALA A 281 19.15 17.75 15.54
CA ALA A 281 17.84 17.59 16.17
C ALA A 281 16.70 17.81 15.16
N ILE A 282 15.60 17.07 15.32
CA ILE A 282 14.37 17.27 14.53
C ILE A 282 13.69 18.55 15.01
N LYS A 283 13.40 19.46 14.08
CA LYS A 283 12.60 20.66 14.38
C LYS A 283 11.16 20.47 13.90
N PRO A 284 10.18 21.16 14.52
CA PRO A 284 8.79 21.18 14.04
C PRO A 284 8.68 21.56 12.56
N THR A 285 9.54 22.46 12.07
CA THR A 285 9.59 22.87 10.66
C THR A 285 9.89 21.71 9.71
N ASP A 286 10.70 20.74 10.13
CA ASP A 286 11.06 19.60 9.28
C ASP A 286 9.85 18.69 9.01
N LEU A 287 9.00 18.49 10.02
CA LEU A 287 7.73 17.78 9.90
C LEU A 287 6.70 18.54 9.06
N LEU A 288 6.63 19.87 9.20
CA LEU A 288 5.75 20.70 8.38
C LEU A 288 6.11 20.59 6.90
N GLU A 289 7.40 20.65 6.57
CA GLU A 289 7.88 20.53 5.21
C GLU A 289 7.78 19.09 4.67
N ALA A 290 8.03 18.07 5.51
CA ALA A 290 7.79 16.68 5.14
C ALA A 290 6.31 16.44 4.80
N SER A 291 5.41 17.01 5.61
CA SER A 291 3.97 16.97 5.36
C SER A 291 3.59 17.63 4.05
N ARG A 292 4.21 18.76 3.69
CA ARG A 292 3.98 19.40 2.38
C ARG A 292 4.30 18.44 1.25
N VAL A 293 5.45 17.75 1.29
CA VAL A 293 5.85 16.77 0.26
C VAL A 293 4.86 15.60 0.18
N CYS A 294 4.37 15.09 1.32
CA CYS A 294 3.40 13.98 1.32
C CYS A 294 2.03 14.36 0.75
N MET A 295 1.62 15.62 0.91
CA MET A 295 0.26 16.10 0.62
C MET A 295 0.19 16.94 -0.66
N VAL A 296 1.21 16.89 -1.52
CA VAL A 296 1.17 17.65 -2.80
C VAL A 296 0.19 17.01 -3.77
N ASP A 297 -0.62 17.85 -4.41
CA ASP A 297 -1.41 17.42 -5.55
C ASP A 297 -0.52 17.22 -6.79
N SER A 298 -0.37 15.95 -7.19
CA SER A 298 0.43 15.57 -8.35
C SER A 298 -0.08 16.17 -9.65
N LYS A 299 -1.41 16.32 -9.81
CA LYS A 299 -1.99 16.91 -11.04
C LYS A 299 -1.71 18.41 -11.11
N ALA A 300 -1.85 19.13 -9.98
CA ALA A 300 -1.48 20.54 -9.93
C ALA A 300 -0.01 20.77 -10.28
N ASN A 301 0.91 19.90 -9.82
CA ASN A 301 2.31 19.95 -10.21
C ASN A 301 2.53 19.74 -11.71
N ILE A 302 1.83 18.79 -12.33
CA ILE A 302 1.90 18.56 -13.78
C ILE A 302 1.44 19.82 -14.54
N LEU A 303 0.36 20.46 -14.08
CA LEU A 303 -0.17 21.69 -14.69
C LEU A 303 0.84 22.84 -14.67
N HIS A 304 1.69 22.93 -13.64
CA HIS A 304 2.77 23.92 -13.57
C HIS A 304 3.85 23.75 -14.65
N GLY A 305 4.03 22.53 -15.19
CA GLY A 305 5.02 22.22 -16.22
C GLY A 305 4.50 22.33 -17.66
N LEU A 306 3.20 22.57 -17.85
CA LEU A 306 2.60 22.68 -19.19
C LEU A 306 3.04 23.96 -19.88
N SER A 307 2.99 23.98 -21.21
CA SER A 307 3.14 25.21 -22.00
C SER A 307 1.90 26.10 -21.93
N ILE A 308 2.04 27.38 -22.28
CA ILE A 308 0.91 28.33 -22.34
C ILE A 308 -0.16 27.86 -23.34
N LEU A 309 0.25 27.25 -24.46
CA LEU A 309 -0.70 26.71 -25.45
C LEU A 309 -1.57 25.61 -24.84
N GLU A 310 -0.96 24.67 -24.14
CA GLU A 310 -1.66 23.57 -23.47
C GLU A 310 -2.59 24.07 -22.37
N LEU A 311 -2.14 25.06 -21.60
CA LEU A 311 -2.96 25.72 -20.60
C LEU A 311 -4.18 26.40 -21.22
N CYS A 312 -4.02 27.07 -22.36
CA CYS A 312 -5.13 27.65 -23.11
C CYS A 312 -6.11 26.57 -23.61
N LEU A 313 -5.61 25.43 -24.07
CA LEU A 313 -6.47 24.31 -24.46
C LEU A 313 -7.25 23.76 -23.27
N ILE A 314 -6.64 23.65 -22.09
CA ILE A 314 -7.33 23.25 -20.85
C ILE A 314 -8.42 24.25 -20.48
N ILE A 315 -8.18 25.56 -20.60
CA ILE A 315 -9.20 26.59 -20.35
C ILE A 315 -10.36 26.44 -21.35
N ALA A 316 -10.08 26.21 -22.64
CA ALA A 316 -11.11 25.95 -23.64
C ALA A 316 -11.94 24.69 -23.30
N MET A 317 -11.28 23.59 -22.93
CA MET A 317 -11.95 22.36 -22.51
C MET A 317 -12.83 22.56 -21.28
N LYS A 318 -12.34 23.30 -20.28
CA LYS A 318 -13.10 23.64 -19.07
C LYS A 318 -14.33 24.48 -19.44
N HIS A 319 -14.17 25.50 -20.29
CA HIS A 319 -15.28 26.32 -20.76
C HIS A 319 -16.34 25.49 -21.50
N LEU A 320 -15.92 24.54 -22.33
CA LEU A 320 -16.84 23.60 -22.98
C LEU A 320 -17.57 22.72 -21.96
N ASN A 321 -16.86 22.21 -20.95
CA ASN A 321 -17.50 21.44 -19.87
C ASN A 321 -18.54 22.27 -19.10
N ASP A 322 -18.31 23.56 -18.87
CA ASP A 322 -19.27 24.42 -18.19
C ASP A 322 -20.50 24.71 -19.07
N ILE A 323 -20.29 25.02 -20.36
CA ILE A 323 -21.38 25.33 -21.31
C ILE A 323 -22.26 24.10 -21.55
N TYR A 324 -21.63 22.93 -21.70
CA TYR A 324 -22.30 21.68 -22.07
C TYR A 324 -22.45 20.72 -20.89
N GLU A 325 -22.41 21.22 -19.65
CA GLU A 325 -22.71 20.46 -18.42
C GLU A 325 -21.94 19.12 -18.28
N GLY A 326 -20.66 19.11 -18.69
CA GLY A 326 -19.77 17.95 -18.58
C GLY A 326 -19.89 16.90 -19.69
N GLU A 327 -20.61 17.20 -20.78
CA GLU A 327 -20.60 16.41 -22.00
C GLU A 327 -19.20 16.34 -22.64
N PRO A 328 -18.83 15.22 -23.28
CA PRO A 328 -17.51 15.05 -23.88
C PRO A 328 -17.32 15.94 -25.11
N PHE A 329 -16.08 16.31 -25.38
CA PHE A 329 -15.71 17.19 -26.49
C PHE A 329 -14.68 16.52 -27.41
N ASN A 330 -14.62 16.94 -28.66
CA ASN A 330 -13.55 16.53 -29.59
C ASN A 330 -12.55 17.67 -29.83
N PHE A 331 -11.46 17.38 -30.53
CA PHE A 331 -10.41 18.38 -30.83
C PHE A 331 -10.97 19.58 -31.60
N GLN A 332 -11.89 19.36 -32.54
CA GLN A 332 -12.43 20.44 -33.36
C GLN A 332 -13.24 21.45 -32.53
N MET A 333 -14.00 20.99 -31.53
CA MET A 333 -14.72 21.85 -30.58
C MET A 333 -13.75 22.70 -29.76
N VAL A 334 -12.72 22.07 -29.18
CA VAL A 334 -11.70 22.75 -28.37
C VAL A 334 -10.94 23.78 -29.21
N HIS A 335 -10.53 23.41 -30.42
CA HIS A 335 -9.81 24.29 -31.33
C HIS A 335 -10.67 25.48 -31.80
N ASN A 336 -11.97 25.27 -32.03
CA ASN A 336 -12.90 26.35 -32.35
C ASN A 336 -13.04 27.33 -31.17
N GLU A 337 -13.13 26.82 -29.94
CA GLU A 337 -13.23 27.65 -28.74
C GLU A 337 -11.92 28.43 -28.48
N PHE A 338 -10.77 27.79 -28.66
CA PHE A 338 -9.47 28.45 -28.63
C PHE A 338 -9.35 29.55 -29.71
N LYS A 339 -9.86 29.33 -30.92
CA LYS A 339 -9.91 30.36 -31.97
C LYS A 339 -10.78 31.55 -31.60
N LYS A 340 -11.91 31.36 -30.92
CA LYS A 340 -12.74 32.48 -30.44
C LYS A 340 -11.96 33.37 -29.47
N PHE A 341 -11.12 32.79 -28.62
CA PHE A 341 -10.23 33.56 -27.76
C PHE A 341 -9.22 34.40 -28.57
N LEU A 342 -8.57 33.80 -29.58
CA LEU A 342 -7.61 34.51 -30.43
C LEU A 342 -8.26 35.68 -31.22
N GLN A 343 -9.48 35.49 -31.72
CA GLN A 343 -10.19 36.49 -32.53
C GLN A 343 -10.61 37.73 -31.72
N ARG A 344 -10.79 37.62 -30.40
CA ARG A 344 -11.20 38.73 -29.54
C ARG A 344 -10.07 39.75 -29.31
N LYS A 345 -8.80 39.43 -29.59
CA LYS A 345 -7.66 40.33 -29.41
C LYS A 345 -6.72 40.26 -30.63
N SER A 346 -6.73 41.31 -31.47
CA SER A 346 -5.99 41.41 -32.76
C SER A 346 -4.45 41.28 -32.69
N HIS A 347 -3.84 41.13 -31.51
CA HIS A 347 -2.38 40.99 -31.32
C HIS A 347 -1.99 39.80 -30.43
N SER A 348 -2.68 38.67 -30.54
CA SER A 348 -2.30 37.48 -29.78
C SER A 348 -1.05 36.82 -30.35
N ILE A 349 0.02 36.75 -29.55
CA ILE A 349 1.27 36.01 -29.82
C ILE A 349 1.00 34.49 -29.89
N HIS A 350 -0.22 34.05 -29.53
CA HIS A 350 -0.61 32.64 -29.40
C HIS A 350 -1.30 32.07 -30.65
N ASN A 351 -1.21 32.74 -31.80
CA ASN A 351 -1.74 32.20 -33.06
C ASN A 351 -0.80 31.12 -33.63
N PHE A 352 -1.11 29.85 -33.36
CA PHE A 352 -0.35 28.69 -33.83
C PHE A 352 -1.10 27.92 -34.93
N ASP A 353 -0.36 27.26 -35.82
CA ASP A 353 -0.94 26.41 -36.85
C ASP A 353 -1.67 25.20 -36.25
N LYS A 354 -2.76 24.76 -36.90
CA LYS A 354 -3.59 23.62 -36.44
C LYS A 354 -2.77 22.36 -36.07
N PRO A 355 -1.72 21.95 -36.81
CA PRO A 355 -0.90 20.79 -36.43
C PRO A 355 -0.13 20.98 -35.11
N VAL A 356 0.30 22.21 -34.79
CA VAL A 356 0.97 22.52 -33.51
C VAL A 356 -0.03 22.42 -32.36
N VAL A 357 -1.24 22.93 -32.56
CA VAL A 357 -2.33 22.81 -31.58
C VAL A 357 -2.75 21.35 -31.38
N MET A 358 -2.79 20.56 -32.46
CA MET A 358 -3.06 19.12 -32.39
C MET A 358 -1.96 18.39 -31.62
N LYS A 359 -0.69 18.75 -31.83
CA LYS A 359 0.44 18.17 -31.07
C LYS A 359 0.33 18.48 -29.57
N ALA A 360 -0.06 19.70 -29.20
CA ALA A 360 -0.32 20.06 -27.80
C ALA A 360 -1.50 19.27 -27.21
N PHE A 361 -2.57 19.09 -27.98
CA PHE A 361 -3.71 18.25 -27.59
C PHE A 361 -3.32 16.78 -27.38
N GLU A 362 -2.52 16.21 -28.28
CA GLU A 362 -1.98 14.85 -28.14
C GLU A 362 -1.06 14.72 -26.92
N HIS A 363 -0.27 15.74 -26.59
CA HIS A 363 0.55 15.74 -25.39
C HIS A 363 -0.29 15.77 -24.10
N LEU A 364 -1.38 16.55 -24.06
CA LEU A 364 -2.34 16.52 -22.94
C LEU A 364 -2.97 15.12 -22.75
N GLN A 365 -3.24 14.41 -23.85
CA GLN A 365 -3.70 13.03 -23.81
C GLN A 365 -2.61 12.08 -23.31
N GLN A 366 -1.36 12.27 -23.73
CA GLN A 366 -0.21 11.49 -23.28
C GLN A 366 0.05 11.65 -21.77
N LEU A 367 -0.21 12.84 -21.23
CA LEU A 367 -0.14 13.13 -19.79
C LEU A 367 -1.37 12.65 -18.99
N GLU A 368 -2.33 11.99 -19.65
CA GLU A 368 -3.60 11.54 -19.06
C GLU A 368 -4.40 12.66 -18.37
N LEU A 369 -4.24 13.91 -18.85
CA LEU A 369 -5.06 15.04 -18.41
C LEU A 369 -6.41 15.06 -19.13
N ILE A 370 -6.48 14.41 -20.29
CA ILE A 370 -7.71 14.10 -21.01
C ILE A 370 -7.76 12.61 -21.35
N LYS A 371 -8.97 12.03 -21.38
CA LYS A 371 -9.17 10.61 -21.66
C LYS A 371 -10.25 10.39 -22.72
N SER A 372 -10.00 9.44 -23.62
CA SER A 372 -10.99 8.98 -24.61
C SER A 372 -12.15 8.27 -23.93
N MET A 373 -13.36 8.58 -24.38
CA MET A 373 -14.58 7.85 -23.98
C MET A 373 -14.70 6.49 -24.69
N ASP A 374 -14.13 6.38 -25.90
CA ASP A 374 -14.16 5.15 -26.68
C ASP A 374 -12.94 4.27 -26.38
N SER A 375 -13.17 2.98 -26.08
CA SER A 375 -12.14 1.96 -25.88
C SER A 375 -11.62 1.36 -27.21
N SER A 376 -12.28 1.65 -28.32
CA SER A 376 -11.97 1.15 -29.67
C SER A 376 -11.27 2.20 -30.53
N THR A 377 -9.99 2.45 -30.24
CA THR A 377 -9.13 3.43 -30.94
C THR A 377 -8.93 3.19 -32.45
N ALA A 378 -9.44 2.10 -33.02
CA ALA A 378 -9.06 1.65 -34.36
C ALA A 378 -9.89 2.22 -35.53
N LYS A 379 -10.98 2.96 -35.31
CA LYS A 379 -11.91 3.35 -36.41
C LYS A 379 -12.24 4.84 -36.54
N ILE A 380 -11.84 5.69 -35.60
CA ILE A 380 -12.20 7.11 -35.61
C ILE A 380 -10.94 7.95 -35.85
N GLN A 381 -11.03 8.93 -36.77
CA GLN A 381 -9.95 9.90 -36.97
C GLN A 381 -9.72 10.69 -35.68
N LYS A 382 -8.45 10.89 -35.29
CA LYS A 382 -8.07 11.47 -34.00
C LYS A 382 -8.76 12.80 -33.67
N GLU A 383 -9.04 13.64 -34.67
CA GLU A 383 -9.67 14.95 -34.47
C GLU A 383 -11.13 14.88 -33.99
N TYR A 384 -11.82 13.77 -34.27
CA TYR A 384 -13.24 13.57 -33.96
C TYR A 384 -13.49 12.63 -32.79
N GLN A 385 -12.43 12.13 -32.16
CA GLN A 385 -12.53 11.29 -30.98
C GLN A 385 -13.06 12.10 -29.80
N LEU A 386 -14.08 11.57 -29.13
CA LEU A 386 -14.68 12.19 -27.95
C LEU A 386 -13.79 11.96 -26.72
N MET A 387 -13.44 13.05 -26.07
CA MET A 387 -12.54 13.11 -24.92
C MET A 387 -13.25 13.76 -23.72
N LYS A 388 -12.77 13.42 -22.53
CA LYS A 388 -13.20 14.03 -21.26
C LYS A 388 -11.99 14.60 -20.51
N LEU A 389 -12.16 15.80 -19.95
CA LEU A 389 -11.18 16.44 -19.08
C LEU A 389 -11.11 15.72 -17.72
N LEU A 390 -9.91 15.39 -17.25
CA LEU A 390 -9.67 14.72 -15.97
C LEU A 390 -9.11 15.67 -14.90
N LEU A 391 -9.51 16.95 -14.95
CA LEU A 391 -9.09 18.00 -14.05
C LEU A 391 -10.30 18.67 -13.41
N ASP A 392 -10.19 18.95 -12.11
CA ASP A 392 -11.20 19.70 -11.38
C ASP A 392 -11.02 21.21 -11.56
N HIS A 393 -12.11 21.97 -11.42
CA HIS A 393 -12.08 23.42 -11.53
C HIS A 393 -11.08 24.07 -10.55
N SER A 394 -11.05 23.59 -9.31
CA SER A 394 -10.12 24.07 -8.27
C SER A 394 -8.66 23.88 -8.67
N GLN A 395 -8.30 22.74 -9.26
CA GLN A 395 -6.94 22.43 -9.71
C GLN A 395 -6.51 23.37 -10.84
N ILE A 396 -7.40 23.64 -11.80
CA ILE A 396 -7.13 24.55 -12.91
C ILE A 396 -6.93 25.98 -12.38
N MET A 397 -7.77 26.42 -11.45
CA MET A 397 -7.68 27.76 -10.86
C MET A 397 -6.41 27.95 -10.03
N GLU A 398 -6.09 26.98 -9.17
CA GLU A 398 -4.87 27.01 -8.37
C GLU A 398 -3.62 27.01 -9.26
N ALA A 399 -3.61 26.18 -10.30
CA ALA A 399 -2.53 26.15 -11.28
C ALA A 399 -2.37 27.50 -11.97
N LEU A 400 -3.46 28.12 -12.48
CA LEU A 400 -3.42 29.44 -13.14
C LEU A 400 -2.90 30.56 -12.23
N GLN A 401 -3.26 30.53 -10.94
CA GLN A 401 -2.80 31.50 -9.97
C GLN A 401 -1.29 31.36 -9.70
N LYS A 402 -0.82 30.12 -9.54
CA LYS A 402 0.58 29.81 -9.21
C LYS A 402 1.51 29.64 -10.43
N TYR A 403 0.97 29.68 -11.66
CA TYR A 403 1.75 29.43 -12.88
C TYR A 403 2.83 30.51 -13.10
N PRO A 404 4.10 30.15 -13.30
CA PRO A 404 5.18 31.10 -13.50
C PRO A 404 4.94 31.98 -14.74
N GLN A 405 4.90 33.30 -14.56
CA GLN A 405 4.78 34.28 -15.67
C GLN A 405 3.59 34.02 -16.61
N CYS A 406 2.45 33.53 -16.10
CA CYS A 406 1.27 33.33 -16.93
C CYS A 406 0.77 34.67 -17.52
N PRO A 407 0.61 34.78 -18.86
CA PRO A 407 0.15 36.00 -19.52
C PRO A 407 -1.19 36.50 -18.96
N THR A 408 -1.31 37.82 -18.80
CA THR A 408 -2.47 38.45 -18.15
C THR A 408 -3.77 38.24 -18.94
N ASP A 409 -3.67 38.19 -20.26
CA ASP A 409 -4.75 37.89 -21.19
C ASP A 409 -5.29 36.47 -21.04
N VAL A 410 -4.42 35.48 -20.80
CA VAL A 410 -4.83 34.09 -20.51
C VAL A 410 -5.55 34.01 -19.16
N LYS A 411 -5.04 34.70 -18.12
CA LYS A 411 -5.71 34.77 -16.81
C LYS A 411 -7.08 35.43 -16.90
N GLN A 412 -7.19 36.57 -17.60
CA GLN A 412 -8.46 37.26 -17.81
C GLN A 412 -9.46 36.37 -18.55
N TRP A 413 -9.00 35.66 -19.58
CA TRP A 413 -9.87 34.75 -20.31
C TRP A 413 -10.36 33.60 -19.42
N ALA A 414 -9.49 32.97 -18.64
CA ALA A 414 -9.89 31.95 -17.68
C ALA A 414 -10.95 32.47 -16.69
N MET A 415 -10.73 33.64 -16.10
CA MET A 415 -11.71 34.26 -15.19
C MET A 415 -13.05 34.53 -15.87
N SER A 416 -13.05 34.96 -17.13
CA SER A 416 -14.28 35.21 -17.89
C SER A 416 -14.99 33.93 -18.34
N ALA A 417 -14.22 32.87 -18.62
CA ALA A 417 -14.74 31.60 -19.08
C ALA A 417 -15.31 30.75 -17.93
N PHE A 418 -14.92 31.07 -16.69
CA PHE A 418 -15.31 30.33 -15.50
C PHE A 418 -16.29 31.10 -14.60
N GLY A 419 -16.58 32.36 -14.94
CA GLY A 419 -17.40 33.27 -14.15
C GLY A 419 -18.89 33.15 -14.40
#